data_AF-A0A1G0B4A9-F1
#
_entry.id   AF-A0A1G0B4A9-F1
#
_cell.length_a   1.000
_cell.length_b   1.000
_cell.length_c   1.000
_cell.angle_alpha   90.00
_cell.angle_beta   90.00
_cell.angle_gamma   90.00
#
_symmetry.space_group_name_H-M   'P 1'
#
loop_
_entity.id
_entity.type
_entity.pdbx_description
1 polymer ?
#
loop_
_entity_poly.entity_id
_entity_poly.type
_entity_poly.pdbx_seq_one_letter_code
_entity_poly.pdbx_strand_id
1 'polypeptide(L)'
;MPKLIFRLFITFVVFVGIFILIQHFLKPDSFGKYGHYRANSMDDNKMRTFYYKGEAKCTECHQDVFDQKALDVHDAVRCESCHSPKIAGTTDCKVKPPIVKGTIEFCAQCHAINAGRLEKGVPQLDFKEHYEKQNCIECHNPHAPWELKEK
;
A
#
# COMPACT_ATOMS: atom_id res chain seq x y z
N MET A 1 23.84 -34.09 42.37
CA MET A 1 23.72 -33.44 41.04
C MET A 1 25.00 -32.69 40.71
N PRO A 2 25.51 -32.78 39.47
CA PRO A 2 26.68 -32.01 39.03
C PRO A 2 26.44 -30.50 39.21
N LYS A 3 27.44 -29.77 39.72
CA LYS A 3 27.35 -28.31 39.98
C LYS A 3 26.90 -27.51 38.75
N LEU A 4 27.26 -27.99 37.55
CA LEU A 4 26.85 -27.40 36.27
C LEU A 4 25.34 -27.52 36.03
N ILE A 5 24.76 -28.71 36.26
CA ILE A 5 23.32 -28.96 36.06
C ILE A 5 22.49 -28.08 37.02
N PHE A 6 22.94 -27.95 38.27
CA PHE A 6 22.26 -27.10 39.24
C PHE A 6 22.28 -25.61 38.86
N ARG A 7 23.42 -25.10 38.37
CA ARG A 7 23.55 -23.71 37.90
C ARG A 7 22.65 -23.44 36.69
N LEU A 8 22.69 -24.32 35.69
CA LEU A 8 21.87 -24.20 34.49
C LEU A 8 20.37 -24.23 34.82
N PHE A 9 19.97 -25.10 35.75
CA PHE A 9 18.58 -25.18 36.20
C PHE A 9 18.12 -23.85 36.84
N ILE A 10 18.90 -23.28 37.77
CA ILE A 10 18.55 -22.00 38.40
C ILE A 10 18.45 -20.89 37.35
N THR A 11 19.43 -20.80 36.46
CA THR A 11 19.42 -19.80 35.39
C THR A 11 18.17 -19.94 34.51
N PHE A 12 17.83 -21.16 34.10
CA PHE A 12 16.62 -21.43 33.34
C PHE A 12 15.35 -20.99 34.07
N VAL A 13 15.21 -21.34 35.35
CA VAL A 13 14.07 -20.95 36.18
C VAL A 13 13.96 -19.42 36.30
N VAL A 14 15.09 -18.72 36.46
CA VAL A 14 15.10 -17.24 36.51
C VAL A 14 14.62 -16.65 35.18
N PHE A 15 15.14 -17.11 34.04
CA PHE A 15 14.72 -16.61 32.73
C PHE A 15 13.25 -16.90 32.44
N VAL A 16 12.77 -18.10 32.75
CA VAL A 16 11.35 -18.47 32.59
C VAL A 16 10.47 -17.63 33.53
N GLY A 17 10.89 -17.42 34.77
CA GLY A 17 10.19 -16.56 35.73
C GLY A 17 10.07 -15.12 35.22
N ILE A 18 11.17 -14.54 34.74
CA ILE A 18 11.19 -13.20 34.13
C ILE A 18 10.27 -13.16 32.91
N PHE A 19 10.33 -14.17 32.03
CA PHE A 19 9.47 -14.24 30.84
C PHE A 19 7.98 -14.25 31.21
N ILE A 20 7.58 -15.06 32.20
CA ILE A 20 6.19 -15.13 32.67
C ILE A 20 5.74 -13.79 33.24
N LEU A 21 6.58 -13.13 34.05
CA LEU A 21 6.28 -11.80 34.58
C LEU A 21 6.08 -10.79 33.45
N ILE A 22 6.98 -10.74 32.47
CA ILE A 22 6.86 -9.84 31.32
C ILE A 22 5.56 -10.12 30.55
N GLN A 23 5.23 -11.38 30.29
CA GLN A 23 3.99 -11.76 29.61
C GLN A 23 2.75 -11.33 30.41
N HIS A 24 2.78 -11.46 31.73
CA HIS A 24 1.68 -11.02 32.58
C HIS A 24 1.42 -9.51 32.49
N PHE A 25 2.49 -8.69 32.44
CA PHE A 25 2.37 -7.23 32.36
C PHE A 25 2.09 -6.69 30.94
N LEU A 26 2.61 -7.34 29.89
CA LEU A 26 2.50 -6.84 28.52
C LEU A 26 1.27 -7.36 27.76
N LYS A 27 0.66 -8.47 28.21
CA LYS A 27 -0.52 -9.04 27.54
C LYS A 27 -1.75 -8.17 27.81
N PRO A 28 -2.36 -7.55 26.79
CA PRO A 28 -3.55 -6.73 26.97
C PRO A 28 -4.73 -7.55 27.51
N ASP A 29 -5.60 -6.94 28.31
CA ASP A 29 -6.78 -7.60 28.90
C ASP A 29 -7.70 -8.27 27.86
N SER A 30 -7.77 -7.69 26.65
CA SER A 30 -8.59 -8.20 25.55
C SER A 30 -7.88 -9.23 24.66
N PHE A 31 -6.62 -9.60 24.96
CA PHE A 31 -5.87 -10.58 24.18
C PHE A 31 -6.45 -11.99 24.36
N GLY A 32 -6.73 -12.67 23.25
CA GLY A 32 -7.23 -14.05 23.29
C GLY A 32 -8.76 -14.16 23.21
N LYS A 33 -9.51 -13.06 23.36
CA LYS A 33 -10.99 -13.10 23.40
C LYS A 33 -11.62 -13.70 22.14
N TYR A 34 -11.05 -13.41 20.96
CA TYR A 34 -11.54 -13.89 19.66
C TYR A 34 -10.47 -14.61 18.83
N GLY A 35 -9.26 -14.83 19.38
CA GLY A 35 -8.10 -15.37 18.68
C GLY A 35 -6.79 -14.83 19.25
N HIS A 36 -5.65 -15.19 18.64
CA HIS A 36 -4.31 -14.82 19.12
C HIS A 36 -3.93 -13.36 18.80
N TYR A 37 -4.78 -12.42 19.19
CA TYR A 37 -4.60 -10.97 19.03
C TYR A 37 -5.40 -10.20 20.09
N ARG A 38 -5.15 -8.89 20.21
CA ARG A 38 -5.87 -7.97 21.11
C ARG A 38 -7.25 -7.66 20.56
N ALA A 39 -8.34 -8.16 21.15
CA ALA A 39 -9.68 -7.99 20.57
C ALA A 39 -10.11 -6.52 20.41
N ASN A 40 -9.68 -5.61 21.30
CA ASN A 40 -9.96 -4.17 21.18
C ASN A 40 -9.36 -3.55 19.90
N SER A 41 -8.41 -4.21 19.23
CA SER A 41 -7.88 -3.72 17.95
C SER A 41 -8.94 -3.67 16.85
N MET A 42 -10.02 -4.46 16.97
CA MET A 42 -11.12 -4.42 16.01
C MET A 42 -11.84 -3.09 16.06
N ASP A 43 -12.15 -2.60 17.26
CA ASP A 43 -12.84 -1.32 17.42
C ASP A 43 -11.89 -0.15 17.11
N ASP A 44 -10.61 -0.25 17.51
CA ASP A 44 -9.60 0.73 17.11
C ASP A 44 -9.46 0.83 15.58
N ASN A 45 -9.54 -0.29 14.87
CA ASN A 45 -9.48 -0.31 13.41
C ASN A 45 -10.75 0.25 12.76
N LYS A 46 -11.92 0.05 13.35
CA LYS A 46 -13.18 0.66 12.88
C LYS A 46 -13.17 2.19 13.02
N MET A 47 -12.48 2.71 14.04
CA MET A 47 -12.39 4.15 14.29
C MET A 47 -11.38 4.89 13.40
N ARG A 48 -10.62 4.18 12.55
CA ARG A 48 -9.68 4.83 11.63
C ARG A 48 -10.45 5.61 10.56
N THR A 49 -10.06 6.85 10.34
CA THR A 49 -10.50 7.62 9.17
C THR A 49 -10.08 6.87 7.92
N PHE A 50 -11.06 6.40 7.13
CA PHE A 50 -10.79 5.82 5.83
C PHE A 50 -10.23 6.91 4.93
N TYR A 51 -8.92 6.89 4.71
CA TYR A 51 -8.32 7.74 3.70
C TYR A 51 -8.74 7.28 2.31
N TYR A 52 -8.92 5.97 2.10
CA TYR A 52 -9.31 5.36 0.83
C TYR A 52 -10.82 5.12 0.80
N LYS A 53 -11.50 5.61 -0.24
CA LYS A 53 -12.95 5.42 -0.46
C LYS A 53 -13.23 4.33 -1.51
N GLY A 54 -12.21 3.88 -2.23
CA GLY A 54 -12.33 2.94 -3.34
C GLY A 54 -12.73 3.61 -4.65
N GLU A 55 -12.37 2.98 -5.77
CA GLU A 55 -12.58 3.53 -7.12
C GLU A 55 -14.05 3.82 -7.43
N ALA A 56 -14.98 2.98 -6.95
CA ALA A 56 -16.42 3.19 -7.15
C ALA A 56 -16.92 4.55 -6.61
N LYS A 57 -16.30 5.06 -5.54
CA LYS A 57 -16.62 6.41 -5.03
C LYS A 57 -16.03 7.53 -5.87
N CYS A 58 -14.96 7.27 -6.60
CA CYS A 58 -14.41 8.22 -7.57
C CYS A 58 -15.30 8.28 -8.82
N THR A 59 -15.78 7.13 -9.31
CA THR A 59 -16.59 7.05 -10.54
C THR A 59 -17.97 7.68 -10.43
N GLU A 60 -18.51 7.84 -9.21
CA GLU A 60 -19.75 8.60 -8.97
C GLU A 60 -19.71 10.03 -9.56
N CYS A 61 -18.51 10.64 -9.70
CA CYS A 61 -18.35 11.98 -10.29
C CYS A 61 -17.30 12.10 -11.39
N HIS A 62 -16.42 11.11 -11.55
CA HIS A 62 -15.35 11.08 -12.56
C HIS A 62 -15.50 9.89 -13.51
N GLN A 63 -16.72 9.64 -13.96
CA GLN A 63 -17.04 8.52 -14.86
C GLN A 63 -16.33 8.64 -16.21
N ASP A 64 -16.21 9.85 -16.76
CA ASP A 64 -15.53 10.14 -18.01
C ASP A 64 -14.05 9.73 -17.99
N VAL A 65 -13.35 10.07 -16.90
CA VAL A 65 -11.93 9.69 -16.70
C VAL A 65 -11.80 8.18 -16.49
N PHE A 66 -12.74 7.58 -15.76
CA PHE A 66 -12.76 6.13 -15.58
C PHE A 66 -12.96 5.39 -16.91
N ASP A 67 -13.91 5.84 -17.72
CA ASP A 67 -14.21 5.23 -19.02
C ASP A 67 -12.99 5.31 -19.94
N GLN A 68 -12.29 6.45 -19.96
CA GLN A 68 -11.03 6.59 -20.69
C GLN A 68 -9.97 5.58 -20.21
N LYS A 69 -9.75 5.50 -18.89
CA LYS A 69 -8.81 4.55 -18.29
C LYS A 69 -9.16 3.09 -18.55
N ALA A 70 -10.45 2.75 -18.51
CA ALA A 70 -10.94 1.40 -18.70
C ALA A 70 -10.76 0.90 -20.14
N LEU A 71 -10.53 1.80 -21.10
CA LEU A 71 -10.30 1.47 -22.51
C LEU A 71 -8.82 1.28 -22.88
N ASP A 72 -7.89 1.54 -21.96
CA ASP A 72 -6.44 1.48 -22.22
C ASP A 72 -5.71 0.57 -21.20
N VAL A 73 -4.39 0.46 -21.32
CA VAL A 73 -3.49 -0.48 -20.61
C VAL A 73 -3.41 -0.30 -19.09
N HIS A 74 -4.06 0.73 -18.54
CA HIS A 74 -4.15 0.97 -17.09
C HIS A 74 -5.52 0.60 -16.50
N ASP A 75 -6.39 -0.06 -17.24
CA ASP A 75 -7.72 -0.51 -16.81
C ASP A 75 -7.72 -1.22 -15.43
N ALA A 76 -6.72 -2.08 -15.18
CA ALA A 76 -6.58 -2.84 -13.95
C ALA A 76 -6.06 -2.02 -12.77
N VAL A 77 -5.29 -0.95 -13.00
CA VAL A 77 -4.76 -0.06 -11.94
C VAL A 77 -5.95 0.64 -11.28
N ARG A 78 -5.95 0.84 -9.96
CA ARG A 78 -7.05 1.59 -9.30
C ARG A 78 -6.68 3.06 -9.18
N CYS A 79 -7.65 3.97 -9.18
CA CYS A 79 -7.39 5.42 -9.06
C CYS A 79 -6.46 5.77 -7.89
N GLU A 80 -6.65 5.09 -6.75
CA GLU A 80 -5.91 5.33 -5.51
C GLU A 80 -4.47 4.82 -5.54
N SER A 81 -4.10 4.00 -6.53
CA SER A 81 -2.70 3.60 -6.76
C SER A 81 -1.85 4.78 -7.23
N CYS A 82 -2.46 5.71 -7.97
CA CYS A 82 -1.81 6.94 -8.40
C CYS A 82 -2.17 8.10 -7.47
N HIS A 83 -3.46 8.30 -7.25
CA HIS A 83 -3.97 9.44 -6.50
C HIS A 83 -4.07 9.12 -5.01
N SER A 84 -3.20 9.74 -4.20
CA SER A 84 -3.33 9.66 -2.75
C SER A 84 -4.69 10.21 -2.32
N PRO A 85 -5.47 9.47 -1.53
CA PRO A 85 -6.79 9.92 -1.21
C PRO A 85 -6.69 10.85 0.01
N LYS A 86 -6.35 12.11 -0.26
CA LYS A 86 -6.47 13.21 0.71
C LYS A 86 -7.91 13.73 0.74
N ILE A 87 -8.86 12.81 0.73
CA ILE A 87 -10.29 13.08 0.59
C ILE A 87 -10.88 12.71 1.94
N ALA A 88 -11.19 13.69 2.78
CA ALA A 88 -11.97 13.41 3.98
C ALA A 88 -13.32 12.80 3.57
N GLY A 89 -13.98 12.07 4.47
CA GLY A 89 -15.34 11.56 4.24
C GLY A 89 -16.29 12.62 3.66
N THR A 90 -16.07 13.88 4.05
CA THR A 90 -16.83 15.09 3.71
C THR A 90 -16.37 15.86 2.48
N THR A 91 -15.26 15.48 1.84
CA THR A 91 -14.78 16.21 0.66
C THR A 91 -15.75 16.03 -0.51
N ASP A 92 -16.17 17.16 -1.08
CA ASP A 92 -17.07 17.22 -2.22
C ASP A 92 -16.49 16.44 -3.41
N CYS A 93 -17.36 15.68 -4.05
CA CYS A 93 -17.07 14.81 -5.18
C CYS A 93 -16.57 15.57 -6.43
N LYS A 94 -16.80 16.89 -6.50
CA LYS A 94 -16.24 17.76 -7.54
C LYS A 94 -14.77 18.11 -7.33
N VAL A 95 -14.21 17.85 -6.16
CA VAL A 95 -12.80 18.10 -5.87
C VAL A 95 -11.98 16.99 -6.51
N LYS A 96 -11.24 17.33 -7.57
CA LYS A 96 -10.28 16.42 -8.18
C LYS A 96 -9.29 15.93 -7.11
N PRO A 97 -8.91 14.64 -7.15
CA PRO A 97 -7.88 14.14 -6.24
C PRO A 97 -6.58 14.93 -6.42
N PRO A 98 -5.68 14.94 -5.42
CA PRO A 98 -4.38 15.59 -5.54
C PRO A 98 -3.71 15.19 -6.85
N ILE A 99 -3.27 16.18 -7.62
CA ILE A 99 -2.55 15.96 -8.87
C ILE A 99 -1.26 15.21 -8.52
N VAL A 100 -1.12 14.03 -9.10
CA VAL A 100 0.12 13.27 -9.06
C VAL A 100 1.06 13.96 -10.02
N LYS A 101 2.25 14.35 -9.53
CA LYS A 101 3.26 15.03 -10.36
C LYS A 101 3.72 14.19 -11.55
N GLY A 102 3.40 12.89 -11.57
CA GLY A 102 3.66 11.99 -12.68
C GLY A 102 5.14 11.87 -13.01
N THR A 103 6.01 11.89 -11.99
CA THR A 103 7.46 11.87 -12.20
C THR A 103 7.92 10.51 -12.69
N ILE A 104 9.09 10.46 -13.34
CA ILE A 104 9.74 9.20 -13.72
C ILE A 104 9.81 8.23 -12.53
N GLU A 105 10.23 8.70 -11.35
CA GLU A 105 10.37 7.85 -10.17
C GLU A 105 9.04 7.26 -9.69
N PHE A 106 7.94 8.00 -9.89
CA PHE A 106 6.61 7.51 -9.57
C PHE A 106 6.20 6.38 -10.52
N CYS A 107 6.33 6.58 -11.83
CA CYS A 107 6.04 5.56 -12.84
C CYS A 107 6.96 4.34 -12.70
N ALA A 108 8.22 4.55 -12.31
CA ALA A 108 9.23 3.52 -12.10
C ALA A 108 8.87 2.51 -11.01
N GLN A 109 7.97 2.86 -10.08
CA GLN A 109 7.46 1.92 -9.09
C GLN A 109 6.87 0.67 -9.74
N CYS A 110 6.26 0.78 -10.94
CA CYS A 110 5.67 -0.33 -11.68
C CYS A 110 6.42 -0.64 -12.98
N HIS A 111 7.01 0.36 -13.63
CA HIS A 111 7.60 0.21 -14.95
C HIS A 111 9.13 0.06 -14.94
N ALA A 112 9.82 0.08 -13.79
CA ALA A 112 11.26 -0.18 -13.78
C ALA A 112 11.55 -1.65 -14.05
N ILE A 113 12.65 -1.89 -14.78
CA ILE A 113 13.22 -3.24 -14.93
C ILE A 113 13.48 -3.85 -13.55
N ASN A 114 12.88 -5.01 -13.35
CA ASN A 114 12.98 -5.83 -12.16
C ASN A 114 12.97 -7.29 -12.60
N ALA A 115 14.06 -8.01 -12.34
CA ALA A 115 14.22 -9.41 -12.72
C ALA A 115 13.19 -10.36 -12.09
N GLY A 116 12.52 -9.95 -11.01
CA GLY A 116 11.44 -10.71 -10.37
C GLY A 116 10.06 -10.51 -11.01
N ARG A 117 9.91 -9.58 -11.96
CA ARG A 117 8.65 -9.34 -12.68
C ARG A 117 8.55 -10.23 -13.90
N LEU A 118 7.33 -10.71 -14.14
CA LEU A 118 7.01 -11.48 -15.35
C LEU A 118 7.19 -10.60 -16.59
N GLU A 119 7.82 -11.14 -17.63
CA GLU A 119 8.02 -10.43 -18.91
C GLU A 119 6.69 -10.05 -19.58
N LYS A 120 5.67 -10.91 -19.45
CA LYS A 120 4.31 -10.66 -19.96
C LYS A 120 3.44 -9.78 -19.05
N GLY A 121 4.03 -9.23 -17.99
CA GLY A 121 3.33 -8.38 -17.02
C GLY A 121 3.30 -6.91 -17.43
N VAL A 122 3.48 -6.03 -16.44
CA VAL A 122 3.60 -4.59 -16.68
C VAL A 122 4.84 -4.32 -17.57
N PRO A 123 4.73 -3.53 -18.65
CA PRO A 123 5.89 -3.16 -19.47
C PRO A 123 7.01 -2.56 -18.62
N GLN A 124 8.22 -3.07 -18.79
CA GLN A 124 9.39 -2.63 -18.03
C GLN A 124 10.36 -1.85 -18.93
N LEU A 125 10.93 -0.78 -18.40
CA LEU A 125 11.70 0.23 -19.12
C LEU A 125 13.01 0.50 -18.37
N ASP A 126 14.12 0.69 -19.10
CA ASP A 126 15.30 1.33 -18.53
C ASP A 126 15.11 2.85 -18.55
N PHE A 127 14.87 3.44 -17.38
CA PHE A 127 14.67 4.87 -17.25
C PHE A 127 15.93 5.70 -17.52
N LYS A 128 17.12 5.09 -17.58
CA LYS A 128 18.33 5.78 -18.07
C LYS A 128 18.27 6.03 -19.57
N GLU A 129 17.54 5.19 -20.30
CA GLU A 129 17.38 5.27 -21.76
C GLU A 129 16.14 6.06 -22.17
N HIS A 130 15.24 6.39 -21.23
CA HIS A 130 14.06 7.18 -21.53
C HIS A 130 14.42 8.68 -21.72
N TYR A 131 13.91 9.25 -22.81
CA TYR A 131 14.28 10.52 -23.43
C TYR A 131 14.60 11.65 -22.43
N GLU A 132 15.85 12.12 -22.43
CA GLU A 132 16.33 13.35 -21.78
C GLU A 132 15.94 13.57 -20.31
N LYS A 133 15.58 12.50 -19.56
CA LYS A 133 15.06 12.60 -18.18
C LYS A 133 13.75 13.40 -18.05
N GLN A 134 12.95 13.48 -19.13
CA GLN A 134 11.63 14.11 -19.11
C GLN A 134 10.59 13.24 -18.40
N ASN A 135 9.60 13.87 -17.76
CA ASN A 135 8.55 13.09 -17.11
C ASN A 135 7.62 12.44 -18.13
N CYS A 136 7.17 11.22 -17.84
CA CYS A 136 6.31 10.45 -18.75
C CYS A 136 5.05 11.23 -19.16
N ILE A 137 4.50 12.03 -18.23
CA ILE A 137 3.28 12.80 -18.43
C ILE A 137 3.42 14.00 -19.39
N GLU A 138 4.65 14.35 -19.77
CA GLU A 138 4.91 15.40 -20.76
C GLU A 138 4.52 14.94 -22.17
N CYS A 139 4.48 13.62 -22.40
CA CYS A 139 4.06 13.03 -23.66
C CYS A 139 2.82 12.14 -23.50
N HIS A 140 2.77 11.28 -22.47
CA HIS A 140 1.72 10.28 -22.28
C HIS A 140 0.61 10.76 -21.34
N ASN A 141 -0.65 10.45 -21.67
CA ASN A 141 -1.76 10.61 -20.73
C ASN A 141 -1.80 9.42 -19.74
N PRO A 142 -1.66 9.59 -18.41
CA PRO A 142 -1.71 8.47 -17.47
C PRO A 142 -3.03 7.69 -17.46
N HIS A 143 -4.13 8.34 -17.85
CA HIS A 143 -5.44 7.69 -17.99
C HIS A 143 -5.61 7.03 -19.35
N ALA A 144 -4.74 7.30 -20.32
CA ALA A 144 -4.73 6.60 -21.59
C ALA A 144 -3.32 6.64 -22.21
N PRO A 145 -2.37 5.86 -21.65
CA PRO A 145 -0.96 5.99 -21.99
C PRO A 145 -0.67 5.73 -23.48
N TRP A 146 -1.51 4.91 -24.13
CA TRP A 146 -1.37 4.45 -25.51
C TRP A 146 -2.42 5.06 -26.45
N GLU A 147 -3.38 5.85 -25.95
CA GLU A 147 -4.29 6.66 -26.77
C GLU A 147 -3.65 7.90 -27.43
N LEU A 148 -2.32 8.03 -27.46
CA LEU A 148 -1.69 8.83 -28.52
C LEU A 148 -1.82 8.09 -29.86
N LYS A 149 -3.07 7.96 -30.32
CA LYS A 149 -3.41 7.66 -31.70
C LYS A 149 -2.88 8.83 -32.53
N GLU A 150 -1.70 8.59 -33.08
CA GLU A 150 -1.13 9.18 -34.30
C GLU A 150 -1.09 10.71 -34.36
N LYS A 151 0.12 11.26 -34.49
CA LYS A 151 0.30 12.59 -35.09
C LYS A 151 -0.19 12.57 -36.54
#